data_AF-A0A1C6R5E0-F1
#
_entry.id   AF-A0A1C6R5E0-F1
#
_cell.length_a   1.000
_cell.length_b   1.000
_cell.length_c   1.000
_cell.angle_alpha   90.00
_cell.angle_beta   90.00
_cell.angle_gamma   90.00
#
_symmetry.space_group_name_H-M   'P 1'
#
loop_
_entity.id
_entity.type
_entity.pdbx_description
1 polymer ?
#
loop_
_entity_poly.entity_id
_entity_poly.type
_entity_poly.pdbx_seq_one_letter_code
_entity_poly.pdbx_strand_id
1 'polypeptide(L)'
;MSEGISVESLLEEARLTAEMPPPAERLRLREAAGLTRDQVATACGVSRSTVQNWEREGGSTPVPPGRLPYLRLLRGLAEIHPAPAAPGNPIAALFTDQPYGTVPVPPAAPAPAPAAPDTFTGLETLRGPDGLAVEGDPGPCMRCGVETTYQSTDGRPLHSGGLCQRTAPVRPQAAPPATPAPAPAAAAPAPDPVPSVASPVAARVPTRPQRRSKSAARAEADLMGLIRGAVEQEAERAGGDEDAALKALIARAIPDAMHLFDETRVTARYEYTAYPALPDILHKPSKREPDQIWEARPNYNNPAYSMRAPERDVKVTALDVNAAYLSALKVWLPIGKLEHTTGSDGVGPKRSGVHLVTPAPWTHPHLPSPLGDRDEPGALWITDATLRLLLRLSGPKWGLTQAPTVHESWTSGATENFLDALRKLLVAARSEAIKAGDTLLLEYVKAMYSKFVSTMGESQHNREMVRPDWMHNIHSQAYALHCGRAYKAHQAGLDVVALKNTDELHVAGGDWRQVFTEGRGVSELKIKQGDSKTAGEYLVGKVSG
;
A
#
# COMPACT_ATOMS: atom_id res chain seq x y z
N MET A 1 -39.06 25.06 -14.12
CA MET A 1 -38.19 24.60 -15.21
C MET A 1 -37.04 23.87 -14.55
N SER A 2 -36.96 22.54 -14.72
CA SER A 2 -35.91 21.73 -14.12
C SER A 2 -34.68 21.82 -15.03
N GLU A 3 -33.65 22.57 -14.62
CA GLU A 3 -32.37 22.58 -15.32
C GLU A 3 -31.76 21.18 -15.23
N GLY A 4 -31.68 20.49 -16.37
CA GLY A 4 -31.01 19.19 -16.46
C GLY A 4 -29.55 19.32 -16.07
N ILE A 5 -29.04 18.35 -15.29
CA ILE A 5 -27.63 18.24 -14.94
C ILE A 5 -26.82 18.17 -16.24
N SER A 6 -26.09 19.24 -16.56
CA SER A 6 -25.26 19.32 -17.76
C SER A 6 -23.90 18.67 -17.52
N VAL A 7 -23.24 18.22 -18.60
CA VAL A 7 -21.84 17.78 -18.56
C VAL A 7 -20.95 18.87 -17.95
N GLU A 8 -21.24 20.14 -18.22
CA GLU A 8 -20.50 21.26 -17.65
C GLU A 8 -20.69 21.34 -16.12
N SER A 9 -21.89 21.09 -15.60
CA SER A 9 -22.15 21.05 -14.15
C SER A 9 -21.34 19.96 -13.45
N LEU A 10 -21.25 18.77 -14.05
CA LEU A 10 -20.45 17.65 -13.52
C LEU A 10 -18.94 17.92 -13.60
N LEU A 11 -18.47 18.54 -14.68
CA LEU A 11 -17.07 18.96 -14.80
C LEU A 11 -16.73 20.05 -13.77
N GLU A 12 -17.65 20.96 -13.50
CA GLU A 12 -17.49 21.99 -12.48
C GLU A 12 -17.44 21.39 -11.06
N GLU A 13 -18.29 20.42 -10.76
CA GLU A 13 -18.25 19.66 -9.49
C GLU A 13 -16.95 18.87 -9.32
N ALA A 14 -16.46 18.22 -10.38
CA ALA A 14 -15.17 17.53 -10.38
C ALA A 14 -13.98 18.49 -10.19
N ARG A 15 -14.03 19.69 -10.79
CA ARG A 15 -13.01 20.74 -10.57
C ARG A 15 -13.06 21.28 -9.14
N LEU A 16 -14.26 21.39 -8.53
CA LEU A 16 -14.43 21.86 -7.16
C LEU A 16 -13.89 20.87 -6.12
N THR A 17 -14.03 19.58 -6.36
CA THR A 17 -13.55 18.50 -5.48
C THR A 17 -12.06 18.19 -5.65
N ALA A 18 -11.42 18.69 -6.70
CA ALA A 18 -10.00 18.49 -6.94
C ALA A 18 -9.13 18.99 -5.76
N GLU A 19 -8.08 18.23 -5.45
CA GLU A 19 -7.18 18.52 -4.34
C GLU A 19 -6.39 19.82 -4.59
N MET A 20 -6.30 20.66 -3.54
CA MET A 20 -5.58 21.93 -3.58
C MET A 20 -4.16 21.72 -3.04
N PRO A 21 -3.10 22.21 -3.72
CA PRO A 21 -1.72 22.08 -3.25
C PRO A 21 -1.53 22.61 -1.82
N PRO A 22 -0.54 22.16 -1.03
CA PRO A 22 -0.25 22.69 0.31
C PRO A 22 0.12 24.19 0.30
N PRO A 23 -0.12 24.97 1.39
CA PRO A 23 0.14 26.42 1.41
C PRO A 23 1.56 26.82 1.00
N ALA A 24 2.59 26.09 1.44
CA ALA A 24 3.98 26.32 1.07
C ALA A 24 4.21 26.16 -0.44
N GLU A 25 3.55 25.20 -1.08
CA GLU A 25 3.66 24.98 -2.51
C GLU A 25 2.95 26.08 -3.31
N ARG A 26 1.81 26.60 -2.81
CA ARG A 26 1.12 27.75 -3.41
C ARG A 26 2.02 28.99 -3.41
N LEU A 27 2.68 29.24 -2.28
CA LEU A 27 3.63 30.33 -2.09
C LEU A 27 4.80 30.19 -3.07
N ARG A 28 5.44 29.01 -3.12
CA ARG A 28 6.56 28.72 -4.02
C ARG A 28 6.18 28.95 -5.47
N LEU A 29 5.05 28.41 -5.93
CA LEU A 29 4.60 28.54 -7.32
C LEU A 29 4.35 30.00 -7.70
N ARG A 30 3.70 30.78 -6.82
CA ARG A 30 3.47 32.20 -7.05
C ARG A 30 4.79 32.98 -7.15
N GLU A 31 5.72 32.73 -6.22
CA GLU A 31 7.00 33.44 -6.16
C GLU A 31 7.94 33.06 -7.30
N ALA A 32 7.96 31.78 -7.69
CA ALA A 32 8.70 31.30 -8.85
C ALA A 32 8.22 31.95 -10.16
N ALA A 33 6.91 32.23 -10.24
CA ALA A 33 6.30 32.93 -11.37
C ALA A 33 6.41 34.47 -11.30
N GLY A 34 7.02 35.03 -10.24
CA GLY A 34 7.14 36.47 -10.05
C GLY A 34 5.81 37.22 -9.83
N LEU A 35 4.74 36.50 -9.47
CA LEU A 35 3.41 37.09 -9.30
C LEU A 35 3.23 37.69 -7.90
N THR A 36 2.65 38.89 -7.83
CA THR A 36 2.28 39.50 -6.54
C THR A 36 0.95 38.93 -6.04
N ARG A 37 0.73 38.95 -4.72
CA ARG A 37 -0.55 38.53 -4.13
C ARG A 37 -1.72 39.38 -4.64
N ASP A 38 -1.48 40.66 -4.95
CA ASP A 38 -2.49 41.55 -5.50
C ASP A 38 -2.93 41.13 -6.90
N GLN A 39 -1.99 40.76 -7.77
CA GLN A 39 -2.32 40.23 -9.11
C GLN A 39 -3.15 38.94 -9.04
N VAL A 40 -2.78 38.02 -8.15
CA VAL A 40 -3.52 36.77 -7.93
C VAL A 40 -4.90 37.05 -7.34
N ALA A 41 -5.00 37.98 -6.39
CA ALA A 41 -6.25 38.36 -5.75
C ALA A 41 -7.24 38.96 -6.76
N THR A 42 -6.78 39.89 -7.61
CA THR A 42 -7.57 40.45 -8.71
C THR A 42 -8.05 39.38 -9.67
N ALA A 43 -7.18 38.46 -10.09
CA ALA A 43 -7.55 37.38 -11.01
C ALA A 43 -8.55 36.37 -10.42
N CYS A 44 -8.50 36.16 -9.09
CA CYS A 44 -9.40 35.24 -8.39
C CYS A 44 -10.66 35.92 -7.82
N GLY A 45 -10.81 37.25 -7.97
CA GLY A 45 -11.93 38.02 -7.44
C GLY A 45 -11.99 38.07 -5.90
N VAL A 46 -10.83 38.04 -5.23
CA VAL A 46 -10.71 38.06 -3.76
C VAL A 46 -9.80 39.18 -3.29
N SER A 47 -9.67 39.36 -1.97
CA SER A 47 -8.76 40.34 -1.39
C SER A 47 -7.32 39.81 -1.29
N ARG A 48 -6.34 40.72 -1.27
CA ARG A 48 -4.91 40.39 -1.04
C ARG A 48 -4.68 39.60 0.25
N SER A 49 -5.40 39.95 1.32
CA SER A 49 -5.30 39.27 2.61
C SER A 49 -5.87 37.85 2.56
N THR A 50 -6.86 37.60 1.70
CA THR A 50 -7.40 36.26 1.43
C THR A 50 -6.34 35.36 0.80
N VAL A 51 -5.61 35.84 -0.22
CA VAL A 51 -4.51 35.08 -0.84
C VAL A 51 -3.36 34.85 0.15
N GLN A 52 -3.01 35.85 0.96
CA GLN A 52 -2.03 35.69 2.04
C GLN A 52 -2.44 34.60 3.02
N ASN A 53 -3.71 34.55 3.42
CA ASN A 53 -4.24 33.50 4.30
C ASN A 53 -4.27 32.13 3.62
N TRP A 54 -4.42 32.04 2.30
CA TRP A 54 -4.34 30.77 1.57
C TRP A 54 -2.91 30.23 1.46
N GLU A 55 -1.91 31.09 1.46
CA GLU A 55 -0.48 30.72 1.35
C GLU A 55 0.18 30.50 2.72
N ARG A 56 -0.45 30.97 3.80
CA ARG A 56 0.07 30.81 5.16
C ARG A 56 -0.18 29.39 5.68
N GLU A 57 0.81 28.81 6.34
CA GLU A 57 0.66 27.55 7.06
C GLU A 57 -0.43 27.67 8.15
N GLY A 58 -1.37 26.71 8.16
CA GLY A 58 -2.54 26.74 9.04
C GLY A 58 -3.60 27.81 8.70
N GLY A 59 -3.49 28.47 7.55
CA GLY A 59 -4.47 29.44 7.06
C GLY A 59 -5.71 28.81 6.41
N SER A 60 -6.66 29.65 5.98
CA SER A 60 -7.93 29.21 5.40
C SER A 60 -7.72 28.49 4.06
N THR A 61 -8.57 27.50 3.75
CA THR A 61 -8.57 26.84 2.44
C THR A 61 -9.39 27.65 1.42
N PRO A 62 -8.99 27.69 0.13
CA PRO A 62 -9.75 28.36 -0.91
C PRO A 62 -11.13 27.71 -1.11
N VAL A 63 -12.19 28.52 -1.01
CA VAL A 63 -13.59 28.16 -1.24
C VAL A 63 -14.14 28.92 -2.47
N PRO A 64 -15.23 28.44 -3.10
CA PRO A 64 -15.90 29.19 -4.17
C PRO A 64 -16.30 30.60 -3.70
N PRO A 65 -16.27 31.63 -4.57
CA PRO A 65 -15.99 31.56 -6.01
C PRO A 65 -14.50 31.55 -6.39
N GLY A 66 -13.60 31.98 -5.49
CA GLY A 66 -12.16 32.15 -5.81
C GLY A 66 -11.35 30.85 -5.92
N ARG A 67 -11.89 29.72 -5.46
CA ARG A 67 -11.21 28.40 -5.47
C ARG A 67 -10.80 27.94 -6.87
N LEU A 68 -11.72 28.00 -7.84
CA LEU A 68 -11.50 27.45 -9.18
C LEU A 68 -10.46 28.25 -9.97
N PRO A 69 -10.55 29.60 -10.07
CA PRO A 69 -9.51 30.41 -10.70
C PRO A 69 -8.13 30.19 -10.07
N TYR A 70 -8.08 30.10 -8.74
CA TYR A 70 -6.83 29.91 -8.02
C TYR A 70 -6.21 28.53 -8.25
N LEU A 71 -7.02 27.45 -8.24
CA LEU A 71 -6.54 26.11 -8.54
C LEU A 71 -6.04 26.00 -10.00
N ARG A 72 -6.75 26.61 -10.95
CA ARG A 72 -6.35 26.65 -12.36
C ARG A 72 -5.02 27.35 -12.54
N LEU A 73 -4.84 28.51 -11.88
CA LEU A 73 -3.56 29.23 -11.87
C LEU A 73 -2.43 28.35 -11.33
N LEU A 74 -2.62 27.74 -10.15
CA LEU A 74 -1.59 26.91 -9.52
C LEU A 74 -1.20 25.69 -10.36
N ARG A 75 -2.16 25.05 -11.04
CA ARG A 75 -1.85 23.94 -11.96
C ARG A 75 -0.98 24.39 -13.12
N GLY A 76 -1.33 25.50 -13.77
CA GLY A 76 -0.50 26.06 -14.85
C GLY A 76 0.89 26.47 -14.36
N LEU A 77 0.99 27.06 -13.16
CA LEU A 77 2.30 27.40 -12.59
C LEU A 77 3.14 26.17 -12.25
N ALA A 78 2.51 25.06 -11.83
CA ALA A 78 3.22 23.82 -11.53
C ALA A 78 3.80 23.14 -12.77
N GLU A 79 3.14 23.28 -13.92
CA GLU A 79 3.66 22.83 -15.22
C GLU A 79 4.90 23.65 -15.65
N ILE A 80 4.89 24.96 -15.39
CA ILE A 80 6.00 25.88 -15.75
C ILE A 80 7.15 25.79 -14.73
N HIS A 81 6.84 25.61 -13.46
CA HIS A 81 7.79 25.58 -12.34
C HIS A 81 7.66 24.27 -11.55
N PRO A 82 8.10 23.13 -12.11
CA PRO A 82 8.01 21.84 -11.43
C PRO A 82 8.73 21.87 -10.09
N ALA A 83 8.19 21.17 -9.09
CA ALA A 83 8.82 21.10 -7.78
C ALA A 83 10.20 20.42 -7.89
N PRO A 84 11.25 20.95 -7.25
CA PRO A 84 12.48 20.21 -7.11
C PRO A 84 12.16 18.91 -6.36
N ALA A 85 12.59 17.78 -6.92
CA ALA A 85 12.35 16.48 -6.30
C ALA A 85 12.87 16.52 -4.86
N ALA A 86 11.97 16.37 -3.88
CA ALA A 86 12.40 16.01 -2.55
C ALA A 86 13.29 14.77 -2.66
N PRO A 87 14.29 14.56 -1.78
CA PRO A 87 15.00 13.30 -1.71
C PRO A 87 14.00 12.23 -1.26
N GLY A 88 13.23 11.72 -2.22
CA GLY A 88 12.41 10.54 -2.07
C GLY A 88 13.35 9.39 -1.75
N ASN A 89 12.87 8.44 -0.95
CA ASN A 89 13.58 7.19 -0.77
C ASN A 89 13.89 6.64 -2.18
N PRO A 90 15.16 6.59 -2.61
CA PRO A 90 15.49 6.24 -3.98
C PRO A 90 15.11 4.79 -4.28
N ILE A 91 14.97 3.96 -3.24
CA ILE A 91 14.43 2.62 -3.35
C ILE A 91 12.91 2.70 -3.55
N ALA A 92 12.17 3.55 -2.82
CA ALA A 92 10.74 3.73 -3.08
C ALA A 92 10.47 4.23 -4.50
N ALA A 93 11.30 5.15 -5.03
CA ALA A 93 11.22 5.62 -6.41
C ALA A 93 11.38 4.49 -7.45
N LEU A 94 12.15 3.44 -7.12
CA LEU A 94 12.22 2.25 -7.96
C LEU A 94 10.91 1.45 -7.99
N PHE A 95 9.96 1.66 -7.06
CA PHE A 95 8.69 0.93 -6.96
C PHE A 95 7.43 1.77 -7.16
N THR A 96 7.53 3.10 -7.07
CA THR A 96 6.39 4.03 -7.12
C THR A 96 6.15 4.68 -8.50
N ASP A 97 7.02 4.49 -9.49
CA ASP A 97 6.82 5.06 -10.83
C ASP A 97 5.76 4.26 -11.64
N GLN A 98 4.59 4.89 -11.76
CA GLN A 98 3.38 4.64 -12.58
C GLN A 98 2.58 3.33 -12.41
N PRO A 99 1.21 3.43 -12.38
CA PRO A 99 0.34 2.27 -12.56
C PRO A 99 0.50 1.76 -14.00
N TYR A 100 0.78 0.47 -14.12
CA TYR A 100 0.80 -0.32 -15.35
C TYR A 100 0.25 0.37 -16.60
N GLY A 101 1.12 0.70 -17.54
CA GLY A 101 0.69 1.04 -18.90
C GLY A 101 -0.17 -0.11 -19.42
N THR A 102 -1.39 0.19 -19.84
CA THR A 102 -2.25 -0.74 -20.56
C THR A 102 -1.46 -1.26 -21.76
N VAL A 103 -1.18 -2.56 -21.77
CA VAL A 103 -0.65 -3.23 -22.97
C VAL A 103 -1.67 -3.02 -24.08
N PRO A 104 -1.30 -2.52 -25.27
CA PRO A 104 -2.19 -2.50 -26.41
C PRO A 104 -2.53 -3.94 -26.78
N VAL A 105 -3.72 -4.39 -26.42
CA VAL A 105 -4.28 -5.65 -26.91
C VAL A 105 -4.60 -5.43 -28.40
N PRO A 106 -4.03 -6.19 -29.35
CA PRO A 106 -4.48 -6.13 -30.74
C PRO A 106 -5.98 -6.51 -30.79
N PRO A 107 -6.81 -5.78 -31.55
CA PRO A 107 -8.25 -5.96 -31.50
C PRO A 107 -8.64 -7.37 -31.94
N ALA A 108 -9.15 -8.17 -31.00
CA ALA A 108 -9.80 -9.43 -31.29
C ALA A 108 -11.21 -9.15 -31.82
N ALA A 109 -11.55 -9.81 -32.94
CA ALA A 109 -12.85 -9.69 -33.59
C ALA A 109 -14.00 -10.11 -32.64
N PRO A 110 -15.17 -9.43 -32.69
CA PRO A 110 -16.26 -9.68 -31.75
C PRO A 110 -16.97 -11.00 -32.06
N ALA A 111 -17.01 -11.90 -31.06
CA ALA A 111 -17.98 -12.99 -30.99
C ALA A 111 -19.21 -12.53 -30.17
N PRO A 112 -20.44 -12.93 -30.53
CA PRO A 112 -21.66 -12.40 -29.93
C PRO A 112 -21.92 -12.99 -28.54
N ALA A 113 -22.21 -12.11 -27.57
CA ALA A 113 -22.72 -12.50 -26.25
C ALA A 113 -24.24 -12.69 -26.28
N PRO A 114 -24.81 -13.64 -25.51
CA PRO A 114 -26.27 -13.79 -25.37
C PRO A 114 -26.85 -12.66 -24.50
N ALA A 115 -27.98 -12.11 -24.93
CA ALA A 115 -28.70 -11.04 -24.23
C ALA A 115 -29.39 -11.56 -22.96
N ALA A 116 -29.15 -10.89 -21.83
CA ALA A 116 -30.00 -10.94 -20.64
C ALA A 116 -30.96 -9.72 -20.67
N PRO A 117 -32.21 -9.84 -20.17
CA PRO A 117 -33.22 -8.78 -20.29
C PRO A 117 -32.91 -7.57 -19.38
N ASP A 118 -33.04 -6.38 -19.98
CA ASP A 118 -32.69 -5.04 -19.47
C ASP A 118 -33.61 -4.45 -18.37
N THR A 119 -34.36 -5.26 -17.61
CA THR A 119 -35.45 -4.71 -16.78
C THR A 119 -35.09 -4.26 -15.35
N PHE A 120 -33.82 -4.31 -14.92
CA PHE A 120 -33.45 -3.94 -13.53
C PHE A 120 -32.18 -3.09 -13.36
N THR A 121 -31.57 -2.64 -14.44
CA THR A 121 -30.40 -1.75 -14.43
C THR A 121 -30.86 -0.32 -14.12
N GLY A 122 -30.60 0.16 -12.89
CA GLY A 122 -30.79 1.56 -12.51
C GLY A 122 -31.70 1.85 -11.31
N LEU A 123 -32.33 0.85 -10.70
CA LEU A 123 -33.14 1.07 -9.49
C LEU A 123 -32.30 0.90 -8.22
N GLU A 124 -32.23 1.98 -7.44
CA GLU A 124 -31.57 2.05 -6.14
C GLU A 124 -32.59 2.31 -5.03
N THR A 125 -32.21 1.98 -3.79
CA THR A 125 -33.02 2.27 -2.61
C THR A 125 -33.13 3.78 -2.41
N LEU A 126 -34.36 4.28 -2.29
CA LEU A 126 -34.64 5.67 -1.99
C LEU A 126 -34.07 6.02 -0.61
N ARG A 127 -33.32 7.12 -0.54
CA ARG A 127 -32.74 7.63 0.70
C ARG A 127 -33.22 9.03 1.00
N GLY A 128 -33.53 9.29 2.27
CA GLY A 128 -33.91 10.60 2.76
C GLY A 128 -32.73 11.57 2.83
N PRO A 129 -32.99 12.85 3.14
CA PRO A 129 -31.95 13.89 3.31
C PRO A 129 -30.92 13.58 4.41
N ASP A 130 -31.27 12.67 5.33
CA ASP A 130 -30.43 12.14 6.41
C ASP A 130 -29.58 10.93 5.98
N GLY A 131 -29.72 10.46 4.74
CA GLY A 131 -29.03 9.30 4.18
C GLY A 131 -29.62 7.94 4.57
N LEU A 132 -30.69 7.93 5.37
CA LEU A 132 -31.38 6.70 5.77
C LEU A 132 -32.30 6.21 4.65
N ALA A 133 -32.49 4.90 4.55
CA ALA A 133 -33.41 4.33 3.57
C ALA A 133 -34.84 4.71 3.93
N VAL A 134 -35.61 5.16 2.94
CA VAL A 134 -37.01 5.55 3.13
C VAL A 134 -37.86 4.30 3.25
N GLU A 135 -38.67 4.25 4.31
CA GLU A 135 -39.64 3.20 4.55
C GLU A 135 -41.04 3.62 4.07
N GLY A 136 -41.82 2.66 3.58
CA GLY A 136 -43.24 2.81 3.33
C GLY A 136 -43.96 1.47 3.43
N ASP A 137 -45.11 1.35 2.75
CA ASP A 137 -45.99 0.19 2.91
C ASP A 137 -45.25 -1.13 2.61
N PRO A 138 -45.32 -2.14 3.52
CA PRO A 138 -44.68 -3.44 3.31
C PRO A 138 -45.17 -4.10 2.02
N GLY A 139 -44.24 -4.60 1.22
CA GLY A 139 -44.58 -5.33 0.01
C GLY A 139 -43.43 -6.20 -0.51
N PRO A 140 -43.69 -7.11 -1.46
CA PRO A 140 -42.68 -8.03 -1.98
C PRO A 140 -41.61 -7.26 -2.75
N CYS A 141 -40.35 -7.44 -2.34
CA CYS A 141 -39.20 -6.80 -2.97
C CYS A 141 -39.13 -7.15 -4.46
N MET A 142 -39.04 -6.15 -5.34
CA MET A 142 -39.07 -6.37 -6.79
C MET A 142 -37.89 -7.19 -7.34
N ARG A 143 -36.84 -7.43 -6.54
CA ARG A 143 -35.66 -8.23 -6.93
C ARG A 143 -35.65 -9.66 -6.39
N CYS A 144 -36.20 -9.90 -5.20
CA CYS A 144 -36.15 -11.23 -4.56
C CYS A 144 -37.50 -11.76 -4.07
N GLY A 145 -38.57 -10.96 -4.17
CA GLY A 145 -39.93 -11.32 -3.75
C GLY A 145 -40.16 -11.35 -2.23
N VAL A 146 -39.11 -11.21 -1.42
CA VAL A 146 -39.20 -11.17 0.05
C VAL A 146 -39.75 -9.82 0.49
N GLU A 147 -40.66 -9.84 1.47
CA GLU A 147 -41.33 -8.65 1.97
C GLU A 147 -40.34 -7.63 2.55
N THR A 148 -40.48 -6.36 2.18
CA THR A 148 -39.65 -5.27 2.68
C THR A 148 -40.47 -4.00 2.86
N THR A 149 -40.08 -3.21 3.85
CA THR A 149 -40.61 -1.86 4.08
C THR A 149 -39.82 -0.79 3.33
N TYR A 150 -38.64 -1.11 2.79
CA TYR A 150 -37.80 -0.13 2.10
C TYR A 150 -38.24 0.09 0.66
N GLN A 151 -38.18 1.34 0.20
CA GLN A 151 -38.60 1.71 -1.14
C GLN A 151 -37.42 1.98 -2.09
N SER A 152 -37.62 1.71 -3.37
CA SER A 152 -36.79 2.19 -4.47
C SER A 152 -37.13 3.63 -4.84
N THR A 153 -36.30 4.26 -5.66
CA THR A 153 -36.50 5.62 -6.17
C THR A 153 -37.80 5.83 -6.95
N ASP A 154 -38.44 4.77 -7.46
CA ASP A 154 -39.75 4.78 -8.11
C ASP A 154 -40.91 4.38 -7.17
N GLY A 155 -40.65 4.29 -5.86
CA GLY A 155 -41.66 4.05 -4.81
C GLY A 155 -42.10 2.59 -4.65
N ARG A 156 -41.38 1.62 -5.24
CA ARG A 156 -41.69 0.18 -5.14
C ARG A 156 -40.86 -0.49 -4.04
N PRO A 157 -41.29 -1.63 -3.47
CA PRO A 157 -40.52 -2.31 -2.44
C PRO A 157 -39.16 -2.82 -2.96
N LEU A 158 -38.06 -2.41 -2.33
CA LEU A 158 -36.68 -2.80 -2.67
C LEU A 158 -35.76 -2.74 -1.43
N HIS A 159 -35.07 -3.85 -1.12
CA HIS A 159 -34.10 -3.90 -0.01
C HIS A 159 -32.99 -2.85 -0.14
N SER A 160 -32.56 -2.32 1.01
CA SER A 160 -31.41 -1.42 1.08
C SER A 160 -30.10 -2.13 0.69
N GLY A 161 -29.32 -1.49 -0.19
CA GLY A 161 -27.93 -1.88 -0.45
C GLY A 161 -27.69 -3.18 -1.23
N GLY A 162 -28.68 -3.67 -1.99
CA GLY A 162 -28.47 -4.84 -2.86
C GLY A 162 -28.31 -6.18 -2.13
N LEU A 163 -28.64 -6.24 -0.83
CA LEU A 163 -28.60 -7.44 0.04
C LEU A 163 -29.68 -8.49 -0.29
N CYS A 164 -30.23 -8.47 -1.50
CA CYS A 164 -31.17 -9.48 -1.98
C CYS A 164 -30.45 -10.82 -2.15
N GLN A 165 -30.62 -11.75 -1.21
CA GLN A 165 -30.28 -13.15 -1.45
C GLN A 165 -31.21 -13.67 -2.55
N ARG A 166 -30.65 -14.02 -3.72
CA ARG A 166 -31.41 -14.72 -4.75
C ARG A 166 -31.72 -16.14 -4.25
N THR A 167 -32.93 -16.36 -3.75
CA THR A 167 -33.46 -17.71 -3.58
C THR A 167 -33.95 -18.22 -4.93
N ALA A 168 -33.44 -19.38 -5.36
CA ALA A 168 -34.00 -20.11 -6.48
C ALA A 168 -35.48 -20.45 -6.21
N PRO A 169 -36.35 -20.50 -7.23
CA PRO A 169 -37.79 -20.67 -7.02
C PRO A 169 -38.09 -22.04 -6.40
N VAL A 170 -38.63 -22.04 -5.17
CA VAL A 170 -39.20 -23.22 -4.53
C VAL A 170 -40.64 -23.39 -4.99
N ARG A 171 -40.99 -24.61 -5.42
CA ARG A 171 -42.32 -25.03 -5.89
C ARG A 171 -43.36 -24.85 -4.77
N PRO A 172 -44.59 -24.37 -5.05
CA PRO A 172 -45.55 -24.03 -4.00
C PRO A 172 -46.10 -25.30 -3.31
N GLN A 173 -46.05 -25.32 -1.99
CA GLN A 173 -46.89 -26.18 -1.14
C GLN A 173 -48.03 -25.34 -0.55
N ALA A 174 -49.23 -25.94 -0.51
CA ALA A 174 -50.48 -25.31 -0.13
C ALA A 174 -50.57 -24.98 1.37
N ALA A 175 -51.20 -23.84 1.69
CA ALA A 175 -51.41 -23.32 3.03
C ALA A 175 -52.69 -23.86 3.70
N PRO A 176 -52.74 -23.95 5.04
CA PRO A 176 -53.96 -23.85 5.84
C PRO A 176 -54.15 -22.44 6.47
N PRO A 177 -55.38 -22.08 6.90
CA PRO A 177 -55.86 -20.70 6.97
C PRO A 177 -55.59 -19.96 8.30
N ALA A 178 -55.61 -18.62 8.23
CA ALA A 178 -55.44 -17.68 9.34
C ALA A 178 -56.78 -17.27 9.99
N THR A 179 -56.70 -16.83 11.25
CA THR A 179 -57.78 -16.14 12.01
C THR A 179 -57.30 -14.73 12.43
N PRO A 180 -58.20 -13.72 12.53
CA PRO A 180 -57.84 -12.31 12.42
C PRO A 180 -57.68 -11.55 13.75
N ALA A 181 -57.04 -10.38 13.65
CA ALA A 181 -56.76 -9.39 14.71
C ALA A 181 -57.98 -8.57 15.18
N PRO A 182 -57.83 -7.80 16.28
CA PRO A 182 -58.59 -6.57 16.50
C PRO A 182 -57.71 -5.31 16.64
N ALA A 183 -58.30 -4.17 16.28
CA ALA A 183 -57.76 -2.79 16.33
C ALA A 183 -58.48 -1.96 17.45
N PRO A 184 -58.52 -0.59 17.44
CA PRO A 184 -57.52 0.42 17.81
C PRO A 184 -58.06 1.51 18.81
N ALA A 185 -57.27 2.52 19.23
CA ALA A 185 -57.74 3.85 19.73
C ALA A 185 -56.56 4.85 19.90
N ALA A 186 -56.47 5.97 19.14
CA ALA A 186 -57.00 7.35 19.35
C ALA A 186 -56.07 8.29 20.18
N ALA A 187 -55.36 9.27 19.58
CA ALA A 187 -55.67 10.72 19.38
C ALA A 187 -55.67 11.57 20.70
N ALA A 188 -55.19 12.82 20.87
CA ALA A 188 -54.88 14.00 20.04
C ALA A 188 -53.98 15.03 20.85
N PRO A 189 -54.03 16.39 20.72
CA PRO A 189 -53.04 17.25 20.04
C PRO A 189 -52.40 18.40 20.89
N ALA A 190 -51.61 19.27 20.23
CA ALA A 190 -50.80 20.41 20.74
C ALA A 190 -51.57 21.71 21.10
N PRO A 191 -50.92 22.65 21.83
CA PRO A 191 -50.77 24.04 21.31
C PRO A 191 -49.46 24.80 21.70
N ASP A 192 -49.19 25.91 20.97
CA ASP A 192 -48.08 26.91 21.04
C ASP A 192 -48.36 28.11 22.02
N PRO A 193 -47.62 29.27 22.02
CA PRO A 193 -46.19 29.57 22.31
C PRO A 193 -45.97 30.85 23.21
N VAL A 194 -44.82 31.05 23.90
CA VAL A 194 -44.26 32.40 24.28
C VAL A 194 -42.77 32.36 24.79
N PRO A 195 -42.01 33.47 25.02
CA PRO A 195 -40.84 33.88 24.22
C PRO A 195 -39.45 33.95 24.96
N SER A 196 -38.43 34.43 24.21
CA SER A 196 -36.97 34.47 24.47
C SER A 196 -36.46 35.45 25.54
N VAL A 197 -35.39 35.08 26.29
CA VAL A 197 -34.33 36.01 26.78
C VAL A 197 -32.93 35.33 26.94
N ALA A 198 -31.91 35.93 26.30
CA ALA A 198 -30.45 36.06 26.56
C ALA A 198 -29.48 34.87 26.79
N SER A 199 -28.33 34.95 26.07
CA SER A 199 -27.10 34.11 26.18
C SER A 199 -26.25 34.36 27.44
N PRO A 200 -25.30 33.45 27.75
CA PRO A 200 -23.90 33.79 27.48
C PRO A 200 -22.99 32.67 26.93
N VAL A 201 -22.07 33.10 26.06
CA VAL A 201 -20.68 32.63 25.82
C VAL A 201 -20.46 31.17 25.36
N ALA A 202 -20.28 31.01 24.04
CA ALA A 202 -19.71 29.81 23.44
C ALA A 202 -18.19 29.72 23.72
N ALA A 203 -17.78 28.67 24.43
CA ALA A 203 -16.39 28.28 24.54
C ALA A 203 -15.82 27.91 23.16
N ARG A 204 -14.62 28.39 22.84
CA ARG A 204 -13.89 28.07 21.60
C ARG A 204 -13.67 26.57 21.51
N VAL A 205 -14.33 25.92 20.55
CA VAL A 205 -14.05 24.54 20.15
C VAL A 205 -12.68 24.50 19.45
N PRO A 206 -11.67 23.78 19.96
CA PRO A 206 -10.41 23.60 19.25
C PRO A 206 -10.65 22.77 17.98
N THR A 207 -9.98 23.14 16.90
CA THR A 207 -10.14 22.53 15.58
C THR A 207 -9.77 21.04 15.60
N ARG A 208 -10.72 20.21 15.15
CA ARG A 208 -10.67 18.73 15.05
C ARG A 208 -9.39 18.11 14.43
N PRO A 209 -8.65 18.75 13.50
CA PRO A 209 -7.40 18.17 12.97
C PRO A 209 -6.29 18.10 14.01
N GLN A 210 -6.19 19.11 14.87
CA GLN A 210 -5.11 19.23 15.86
C GLN A 210 -5.26 18.21 17.00
N ARG A 211 -6.50 17.80 17.31
CA ARG A 211 -6.79 16.75 18.30
C ARG A 211 -6.46 15.35 17.76
N ARG A 212 -6.67 15.10 16.46
CA ARG A 212 -6.33 13.82 15.81
C ARG A 212 -4.82 13.62 15.61
N SER A 213 -4.09 14.67 15.24
CA SER A 213 -2.61 14.57 15.13
C SER A 213 -1.96 14.39 16.49
N LYS A 214 -2.44 15.10 17.52
CA LYS A 214 -2.00 14.89 18.91
C LYS A 214 -2.34 13.49 19.43
N SER A 215 -3.48 12.90 19.05
CA SER A 215 -3.82 11.53 19.45
C SER A 215 -2.98 10.48 18.73
N ALA A 216 -2.68 10.67 17.44
CA ALA A 216 -1.83 9.74 16.69
C ALA A 216 -0.39 9.75 17.19
N ALA A 217 0.20 10.93 17.42
CA ALA A 217 1.53 11.05 17.99
C ALA A 217 1.62 10.47 19.41
N ARG A 218 0.55 10.63 20.20
CA ARG A 218 0.45 10.00 21.53
C ARG A 218 0.38 8.48 21.44
N ALA A 219 -0.46 7.95 20.56
CA ALA A 219 -0.55 6.50 20.35
C ALA A 219 0.80 5.91 19.89
N GLU A 220 1.50 6.59 18.97
CA GLU A 220 2.84 6.17 18.55
C GLU A 220 3.85 6.21 19.71
N ALA A 221 3.81 7.25 20.56
CA ALA A 221 4.65 7.33 21.75
C ALA A 221 4.33 6.24 22.78
N ASP A 222 3.05 5.93 22.98
CA ASP A 222 2.60 4.87 23.88
C ASP A 222 3.10 3.50 23.38
N LEU A 223 2.99 3.22 22.07
CA LEU A 223 3.51 1.99 21.46
C LEU A 223 5.04 1.91 21.49
N MET A 224 5.74 3.03 21.30
CA MET A 224 7.19 3.08 21.52
C MET A 224 7.54 2.75 22.97
N GLY A 225 6.74 3.23 23.92
CA GLY A 225 6.85 2.92 25.34
C GLY A 225 6.74 1.42 25.63
N LEU A 226 5.89 0.69 24.90
CA LEU A 226 5.80 -0.78 25.03
C LEU A 226 7.11 -1.47 24.63
N ILE A 227 7.73 -1.04 23.52
CA ILE A 227 8.99 -1.60 23.05
C ILE A 227 10.11 -1.32 24.06
N ARG A 228 10.24 -0.06 24.52
CA ARG A 228 11.24 0.32 25.52
C ARG A 228 11.04 -0.42 26.83
N GLY A 229 9.80 -0.45 27.33
CA GLY A 229 9.46 -1.11 28.57
C GLY A 229 9.75 -2.60 28.55
N ALA A 230 9.60 -3.28 27.40
CA ALA A 230 10.01 -4.67 27.27
C ALA A 230 11.54 -4.84 27.42
N VAL A 231 12.34 -3.97 26.78
CA VAL A 231 13.81 -3.99 26.91
C VAL A 231 14.24 -3.72 28.35
N GLU A 232 13.68 -2.69 28.99
CA GLU A 232 13.96 -2.33 30.39
C GLU A 232 13.63 -3.50 31.34
N GLN A 233 12.45 -4.10 31.20
CA GLN A 233 12.02 -5.23 32.03
C GLN A 233 12.92 -6.46 31.89
N GLU A 234 13.28 -6.85 30.67
CA GLU A 234 14.15 -8.01 30.48
C GLU A 234 15.60 -7.73 30.89
N ALA A 235 16.09 -6.50 30.70
CA ALA A 235 17.42 -6.10 31.19
C ALA A 235 17.49 -6.12 32.73
N GLU A 236 16.46 -5.62 33.42
CA GLU A 236 16.34 -5.68 34.88
C GLU A 236 16.27 -7.13 35.38
N ARG A 237 15.45 -7.97 34.76
CA ARG A 237 15.33 -9.40 35.11
C ARG A 237 16.62 -10.17 34.92
N ALA A 238 17.40 -9.84 33.90
CA ALA A 238 18.68 -10.47 33.64
C ALA A 238 19.80 -9.98 34.57
N GLY A 239 19.57 -8.94 35.38
CA GLY A 239 20.53 -8.45 36.37
C GLY A 239 21.86 -7.97 35.74
N GLY A 240 21.82 -7.48 34.50
CA GLY A 240 23.00 -7.04 33.75
C GLY A 240 23.60 -8.08 32.80
N ASP A 241 23.05 -9.29 32.71
CA ASP A 241 23.40 -10.26 31.65
C ASP A 241 22.70 -9.89 30.33
N GLU A 242 23.41 -9.17 29.46
CA GLU A 242 22.88 -8.73 28.17
C GLU A 242 22.49 -9.89 27.25
N ASP A 243 23.23 -11.01 27.28
CA ASP A 243 22.94 -12.17 26.44
C ASP A 243 21.66 -12.88 26.91
N ALA A 244 21.47 -13.00 28.22
CA ALA A 244 20.23 -13.54 28.79
C ALA A 244 19.02 -12.64 28.49
N ALA A 245 19.17 -11.31 28.65
CA ALA A 245 18.14 -10.34 28.31
C ALA A 245 17.76 -10.42 26.83
N LEU A 246 18.76 -10.44 25.94
CA LEU A 246 18.55 -10.54 24.50
C LEU A 246 17.84 -11.85 24.13
N LYS A 247 18.24 -12.97 24.73
CA LYS A 247 17.58 -14.27 24.50
C LYS A 247 16.10 -14.23 24.90
N ALA A 248 15.78 -13.62 26.04
CA ALA A 248 14.40 -13.45 26.50
C ALA A 248 13.58 -12.55 25.57
N LEU A 249 14.16 -11.41 25.15
CA LEU A 249 13.55 -10.49 24.17
C LEU A 249 13.28 -11.18 22.83
N ILE A 250 14.26 -11.94 22.30
CA ILE A 250 14.12 -12.70 21.07
C ILE A 250 12.99 -13.74 21.17
N ALA A 251 12.78 -14.35 22.34
CA ALA A 251 11.69 -15.30 22.56
C ALA A 251 10.31 -14.63 22.53
N ARG A 252 10.20 -13.39 23.03
CA ARG A 252 8.96 -12.60 23.03
C ARG A 252 8.69 -11.83 21.73
N ALA A 253 9.66 -11.74 20.83
CA ALA A 253 9.56 -10.89 19.64
C ALA A 253 8.33 -11.16 18.74
N ILE A 254 7.88 -12.42 18.64
CA ILE A 254 6.68 -12.77 17.85
C ILE A 254 5.40 -12.25 18.52
N PRO A 255 5.06 -12.65 19.76
CA PRO A 255 3.83 -12.16 20.41
C PRO A 255 3.83 -10.64 20.57
N ASP A 256 4.97 -10.02 20.86
CA ASP A 256 5.04 -8.55 20.97
C ASP A 256 4.83 -7.88 19.60
N ALA A 257 5.37 -8.44 18.51
CA ALA A 257 5.12 -7.90 17.16
C ALA A 257 3.65 -8.06 16.72
N MET A 258 3.00 -9.17 17.08
CA MET A 258 1.56 -9.37 16.83
C MET A 258 0.71 -8.40 17.65
N HIS A 259 1.04 -8.20 18.92
CA HIS A 259 0.35 -7.21 19.75
C HIS A 259 0.49 -5.79 19.17
N LEU A 260 1.71 -5.38 18.79
CA LEU A 260 1.92 -4.09 18.13
C LEU A 260 1.17 -4.00 16.79
N PHE A 261 1.12 -5.08 16.02
CA PHE A 261 0.33 -5.13 14.79
C PHE A 261 -1.15 -4.87 15.04
N ASP A 262 -1.76 -5.51 16.05
CA ASP A 262 -3.15 -5.29 16.41
C ASP A 262 -3.41 -3.86 16.90
N GLU A 263 -2.55 -3.35 17.80
CA GLU A 263 -2.67 -1.99 18.33
C GLU A 263 -2.56 -0.92 17.23
N THR A 264 -1.64 -1.08 16.28
CA THR A 264 -1.52 -0.17 15.14
C THR A 264 -2.74 -0.19 14.22
N ARG A 265 -3.63 -1.17 14.38
CA ARG A 265 -4.81 -1.39 13.54
C ARG A 265 -6.14 -1.10 14.21
N VAL A 266 -6.18 -0.72 15.48
CA VAL A 266 -7.42 -0.34 16.21
C VAL A 266 -8.24 0.73 15.47
N THR A 267 -7.58 1.59 14.68
CA THR A 267 -8.24 2.63 13.87
C THR A 267 -8.08 2.43 12.36
N ALA A 268 -7.62 1.25 11.94
CA ALA A 268 -7.42 0.94 10.52
C ALA A 268 -8.75 0.87 9.78
N ARG A 269 -8.73 1.28 8.50
CA ARG A 269 -9.92 1.30 7.65
C ARG A 269 -10.32 -0.07 7.10
N TYR A 270 -9.35 -0.98 7.01
CA TYR A 270 -9.53 -2.28 6.38
C TYR A 270 -9.48 -3.35 7.45
N GLU A 271 -10.50 -4.19 7.53
CA GLU A 271 -10.40 -5.46 8.23
C GLU A 271 -9.65 -6.48 7.38
N TYR A 272 -9.18 -7.56 8.00
CA TYR A 272 -8.50 -8.66 7.32
C TYR A 272 -8.96 -9.99 7.87
N THR A 273 -8.92 -11.02 7.03
CA THR A 273 -9.11 -12.40 7.48
C THR A 273 -7.76 -12.98 7.86
N ALA A 274 -7.61 -13.36 9.12
CA ALA A 274 -6.39 -14.02 9.62
C ALA A 274 -6.21 -15.44 9.06
N TYR A 275 -7.32 -16.09 8.69
CA TYR A 275 -7.40 -17.45 8.14
C TYR A 275 -8.27 -17.47 6.88
N PRO A 276 -7.80 -16.90 5.76
CA PRO A 276 -8.58 -16.90 4.52
C PRO A 276 -8.64 -18.29 3.91
N ALA A 277 -9.70 -18.56 3.16
CA ALA A 277 -9.72 -19.71 2.26
C ALA A 277 -8.76 -19.42 1.09
N LEU A 278 -7.61 -20.08 1.08
CA LEU A 278 -6.57 -19.91 0.07
C LEU A 278 -6.65 -21.01 -0.99
N PRO A 279 -6.26 -20.72 -2.25
CA PRO A 279 -6.11 -21.73 -3.28
C PRO A 279 -4.98 -22.72 -2.94
N ASP A 280 -5.09 -23.95 -3.43
CA ASP A 280 -4.13 -25.04 -3.17
C ASP A 280 -2.67 -24.68 -3.51
N ILE A 281 -2.46 -23.77 -4.46
CA ILE A 281 -1.13 -23.28 -4.85
C ILE A 281 -0.37 -22.58 -3.72
N LEU A 282 -1.08 -22.04 -2.74
CA LEU A 282 -0.52 -21.36 -1.57
C LEU A 282 -0.37 -22.27 -0.35
N HIS A 283 -0.80 -23.53 -0.46
CA HIS A 283 -0.56 -24.55 0.55
C HIS A 283 0.67 -25.35 0.19
N LYS A 284 1.45 -25.70 1.21
CA LYS A 284 2.64 -26.51 0.99
C LYS A 284 2.23 -27.93 0.56
N PRO A 285 2.69 -28.45 -0.59
CA PRO A 285 2.29 -29.79 -1.07
C PRO A 285 2.64 -30.90 -0.06
N SER A 286 3.82 -30.81 0.56
CA SER A 286 4.22 -31.66 1.68
C SER A 286 5.33 -31.00 2.50
N LYS A 287 5.62 -31.51 3.71
CA LYS A 287 6.71 -30.98 4.55
C LYS A 287 8.08 -30.95 3.85
N ARG A 288 8.32 -31.87 2.92
CA ARG A 288 9.61 -32.08 2.22
C ARG A 288 9.67 -31.43 0.84
N GLU A 289 8.53 -31.08 0.26
CA GLU A 289 8.46 -30.46 -1.06
C GLU A 289 8.56 -28.93 -0.96
N PRO A 290 9.13 -28.26 -1.96
CA PRO A 290 9.17 -26.80 -2.01
C PRO A 290 7.78 -26.22 -2.20
N ASP A 291 7.62 -24.95 -1.83
CA ASP A 291 6.41 -24.18 -2.16
C ASP A 291 6.28 -24.04 -3.69
N GLN A 292 5.05 -23.99 -4.18
CA GLN A 292 4.80 -23.82 -5.61
C GLN A 292 5.00 -22.37 -6.06
N ILE A 293 4.94 -21.42 -5.13
CA ILE A 293 5.24 -20.01 -5.39
C ILE A 293 6.76 -19.83 -5.46
N TRP A 294 7.23 -19.39 -6.62
CA TRP A 294 8.64 -19.08 -6.82
C TRP A 294 9.02 -17.77 -6.12
N GLU A 295 9.87 -17.90 -5.11
CA GLU A 295 10.60 -16.79 -4.51
C GLU A 295 12.02 -16.77 -5.08
N ALA A 296 12.36 -15.68 -5.78
CA ALA A 296 13.69 -15.52 -6.33
C ALA A 296 14.75 -15.52 -5.22
N ARG A 297 15.80 -16.34 -5.39
CA ARG A 297 16.92 -16.44 -4.45
C ARG A 297 18.17 -15.76 -5.02
N PRO A 298 18.70 -14.73 -4.36
CA PRO A 298 19.89 -14.00 -4.78
C PRO A 298 21.17 -14.80 -4.56
N ASN A 299 21.75 -15.33 -5.63
CA ASN A 299 23.13 -15.81 -5.64
C ASN A 299 23.78 -15.57 -7.01
N TYR A 300 23.65 -14.32 -7.46
CA TYR A 300 24.23 -13.84 -8.71
C TYR A 300 25.71 -13.48 -8.53
N ASN A 301 26.55 -13.94 -9.45
CA ASN A 301 27.92 -13.45 -9.64
C ASN A 301 28.08 -13.09 -11.12
N ASN A 302 28.64 -11.91 -11.39
CA ASN A 302 28.85 -11.44 -12.74
C ASN A 302 29.97 -12.25 -13.40
N PRO A 303 29.70 -12.93 -14.54
CA PRO A 303 30.66 -13.81 -15.19
C PRO A 303 31.91 -13.09 -15.69
N ALA A 304 31.85 -11.76 -15.88
CA ALA A 304 33.00 -10.95 -16.26
C ALA A 304 34.04 -10.79 -15.13
N TYR A 305 33.73 -11.20 -13.90
CA TYR A 305 34.61 -11.02 -12.74
C TYR A 305 34.90 -12.34 -12.03
N SER A 306 36.16 -12.54 -11.62
CA SER A 306 36.55 -13.72 -10.86
C SER A 306 37.62 -13.41 -9.83
N MET A 307 37.44 -13.97 -8.62
CA MET A 307 38.48 -14.02 -7.60
C MET A 307 39.61 -14.99 -7.95
N ARG A 308 39.44 -15.84 -8.96
CA ARG A 308 40.47 -16.80 -9.40
C ARG A 308 41.27 -16.29 -10.60
N ALA A 309 40.98 -15.07 -11.08
CA ALA A 309 41.73 -14.46 -12.15
C ALA A 309 43.22 -14.29 -11.78
N PRO A 310 44.15 -14.44 -12.75
CA PRO A 310 45.58 -14.27 -12.52
C PRO A 310 45.94 -12.86 -12.04
N GLU A 311 45.33 -11.85 -12.67
CA GLU A 311 45.45 -10.45 -12.30
C GLU A 311 44.20 -10.02 -11.54
N ARG A 312 44.36 -9.36 -10.38
CA ARG A 312 43.25 -8.88 -9.54
C ARG A 312 43.41 -7.39 -9.27
N ASP A 313 43.04 -6.60 -10.26
CA ASP A 313 43.21 -5.15 -10.31
C ASP A 313 41.89 -4.39 -10.07
N VAL A 314 40.74 -5.08 -10.10
CA VAL A 314 39.44 -4.45 -9.89
C VAL A 314 39.08 -4.43 -8.41
N LYS A 315 38.99 -3.24 -7.85
CA LYS A 315 38.50 -3.00 -6.49
C LYS A 315 36.97 -3.11 -6.43
N VAL A 316 36.49 -4.03 -5.60
CA VAL A 316 35.08 -4.27 -5.32
C VAL A 316 34.76 -3.83 -3.89
N THR A 317 33.62 -3.17 -3.71
CA THR A 317 33.07 -2.84 -2.39
C THR A 317 31.82 -3.70 -2.14
N ALA A 318 31.83 -4.46 -1.05
CA ALA A 318 30.65 -5.17 -0.57
C ALA A 318 29.78 -4.26 0.30
N LEU A 319 28.53 -4.08 -0.11
CA LEU A 319 27.53 -3.27 0.58
C LEU A 319 26.46 -4.15 1.22
N ASP A 320 26.05 -3.76 2.42
CA ASP A 320 24.99 -4.38 3.21
C ASP A 320 23.76 -3.48 3.21
N VAL A 321 22.62 -4.04 2.78
CA VAL A 321 21.32 -3.37 2.81
C VAL A 321 20.74 -3.47 4.21
N ASN A 322 20.55 -2.31 4.84
CA ASN A 322 19.98 -2.27 6.18
C ASN A 322 18.50 -2.67 6.19
N ALA A 323 18.15 -3.64 7.05
CA ALA A 323 16.76 -3.99 7.39
C ALA A 323 15.88 -4.27 6.16
N ALA A 324 16.33 -5.17 5.28
CA ALA A 324 15.65 -5.51 4.03
C ALA A 324 14.17 -5.91 4.23
N TYR A 325 13.88 -6.78 5.20
CA TYR A 325 12.50 -7.19 5.53
C TYR A 325 11.64 -6.04 6.08
N LEU A 326 12.23 -5.17 6.91
CA LEU A 326 11.51 -3.99 7.41
C LEU A 326 11.15 -3.01 6.28
N SER A 327 12.04 -2.86 5.29
CA SER A 327 11.72 -2.10 4.06
C SER A 327 10.59 -2.77 3.27
N ALA A 328 10.62 -4.10 3.17
CA ALA A 328 9.68 -4.89 2.39
C ALA A 328 8.26 -4.92 2.96
N LEU A 329 8.05 -4.54 4.22
CA LEU A 329 6.69 -4.38 4.78
C LEU A 329 5.86 -3.31 4.05
N LYS A 330 6.51 -2.41 3.30
CA LYS A 330 5.83 -1.53 2.35
C LYS A 330 5.61 -2.29 1.03
N VAL A 331 4.54 -3.08 0.99
CA VAL A 331 4.17 -3.95 -0.13
C VAL A 331 2.64 -4.00 -0.28
N TRP A 332 2.17 -4.18 -1.52
CA TRP A 332 0.75 -4.38 -1.80
C TRP A 332 0.29 -5.75 -1.27
N LEU A 333 -0.54 -5.75 -0.24
CA LEU A 333 -1.09 -6.96 0.34
C LEU A 333 -2.57 -7.14 -0.02
N PRO A 334 -2.99 -8.35 -0.44
CA PRO A 334 -4.40 -8.68 -0.66
C PRO A 334 -5.17 -8.64 0.67
N ILE A 335 -6.25 -7.87 0.72
CA ILE A 335 -7.08 -7.72 1.93
C ILE A 335 -8.35 -8.58 1.90
N GLY A 336 -8.87 -8.89 0.72
CA GLY A 336 -10.06 -9.72 0.53
C GLY A 336 -9.73 -11.16 0.13
N LYS A 337 -10.79 -11.95 -0.07
CA LYS A 337 -10.72 -13.30 -0.65
C LYS A 337 -10.05 -13.25 -2.02
N LEU A 338 -9.09 -14.13 -2.27
CA LEU A 338 -8.46 -14.25 -3.59
C LEU A 338 -9.46 -14.83 -4.60
N GLU A 339 -9.57 -14.16 -5.74
CA GLU A 339 -10.42 -14.53 -6.86
C GLU A 339 -9.55 -15.02 -8.00
N HIS A 340 -9.97 -16.13 -8.60
CA HIS A 340 -9.35 -16.67 -9.80
C HIS A 340 -9.78 -15.89 -11.02
N THR A 341 -8.82 -15.58 -11.88
CA THR A 341 -9.01 -14.89 -13.16
C THR A 341 -8.05 -15.49 -14.18
N THR A 342 -8.46 -15.50 -15.45
CA THR A 342 -7.62 -15.96 -16.55
C THR A 342 -7.03 -14.77 -17.30
N GLY A 343 -5.91 -14.99 -18.00
CA GLY A 343 -5.17 -13.93 -18.69
C GLY A 343 -4.72 -12.83 -17.74
N SER A 344 -4.77 -11.59 -18.23
CA SER A 344 -4.32 -10.39 -17.52
C SER A 344 -5.39 -9.74 -16.61
N ASP A 345 -6.60 -10.27 -16.54
CA ASP A 345 -7.73 -9.61 -15.84
C ASP A 345 -7.50 -9.48 -14.32
N GLY A 346 -6.69 -10.37 -13.75
CA GLY A 346 -6.28 -10.29 -12.34
C GLY A 346 -5.17 -9.28 -12.07
N VAL A 347 -4.54 -8.72 -13.10
CA VAL A 347 -3.45 -7.75 -12.96
C VAL A 347 -4.04 -6.36 -12.84
N GLY A 348 -3.72 -5.65 -11.75
CA GLY A 348 -4.20 -4.29 -11.58
C GLY A 348 -3.41 -3.50 -10.56
N PRO A 349 -3.41 -2.16 -10.66
CA PRO A 349 -2.64 -1.30 -9.76
C PRO A 349 -3.04 -1.45 -8.29
N LYS A 350 -4.31 -1.76 -8.03
CA LYS A 350 -4.89 -1.97 -6.69
C LYS A 350 -5.26 -3.43 -6.40
N ARG A 351 -4.73 -4.38 -7.17
CA ARG A 351 -4.85 -5.83 -6.92
C ARG A 351 -3.51 -6.39 -6.50
N SER A 352 -3.51 -7.45 -5.70
CA SER A 352 -2.31 -8.21 -5.33
C SER A 352 -2.69 -9.66 -5.05
N GLY A 353 -1.70 -10.54 -5.07
CA GLY A 353 -1.85 -11.98 -4.90
C GLY A 353 -0.71 -12.73 -5.58
N VAL A 354 -1.05 -13.75 -6.35
CA VAL A 354 -0.11 -14.59 -7.11
C VAL A 354 -0.57 -14.78 -8.54
N HIS A 355 0.39 -14.96 -9.44
CA HIS A 355 0.19 -14.99 -10.89
C HIS A 355 0.99 -16.14 -11.51
N LEU A 356 0.35 -16.92 -12.38
CA LEU A 356 1.06 -17.85 -13.25
C LEU A 356 1.52 -17.07 -14.48
N VAL A 357 2.84 -17.00 -14.68
CA VAL A 357 3.42 -16.23 -15.79
C VAL A 357 4.45 -17.03 -16.55
N THR A 358 4.60 -16.77 -17.84
CA THR A 358 5.81 -17.12 -18.60
C THR A 358 6.66 -15.86 -18.78
N PRO A 359 7.83 -15.77 -18.13
CA PRO A 359 8.72 -14.64 -18.26
C PRO A 359 9.45 -14.66 -19.61
N ALA A 360 9.81 -13.49 -20.10
CA ALA A 360 10.70 -13.38 -21.26
C ALA A 360 12.14 -13.78 -20.88
N PRO A 361 12.95 -14.29 -21.83
CA PRO A 361 14.34 -14.64 -21.58
C PRO A 361 15.14 -13.46 -21.03
N TRP A 362 15.90 -13.68 -19.95
CA TRP A 362 16.82 -12.69 -19.41
C TRP A 362 18.14 -12.73 -20.19
N THR A 363 18.47 -11.64 -20.89
CA THR A 363 19.63 -11.58 -21.80
C THR A 363 20.76 -10.70 -21.28
N HIS A 364 20.71 -10.31 -20.00
CA HIS A 364 21.69 -9.44 -19.36
C HIS A 364 22.55 -10.22 -18.37
N PRO A 365 23.57 -10.99 -18.81
CA PRO A 365 24.41 -11.79 -17.91
C PRO A 365 25.26 -10.92 -16.95
N HIS A 366 25.45 -9.64 -17.28
CA HIS A 366 26.13 -8.64 -16.44
C HIS A 366 25.22 -8.01 -15.37
N LEU A 367 23.96 -8.44 -15.27
CA LEU A 367 23.01 -8.01 -14.25
C LEU A 367 22.32 -9.21 -13.58
N PRO A 368 21.95 -9.11 -12.30
CA PRO A 368 21.14 -10.14 -11.66
C PRO A 368 19.78 -10.26 -12.36
N SER A 369 19.30 -11.49 -12.55
CA SER A 369 17.96 -11.74 -13.06
C SER A 369 16.90 -11.32 -12.04
N PRO A 370 15.76 -10.72 -12.43
CA PRO A 370 14.64 -10.44 -11.52
C PRO A 370 13.96 -11.71 -10.98
N LEU A 371 14.32 -12.88 -11.50
CA LEU A 371 13.84 -14.18 -11.02
C LEU A 371 14.88 -14.96 -10.20
N GLY A 372 16.04 -14.36 -9.91
CA GLY A 372 17.14 -15.03 -9.23
C GLY A 372 17.79 -16.11 -10.10
N ASP A 373 18.35 -17.12 -9.44
CA ASP A 373 19.09 -18.24 -10.07
C ASP A 373 18.12 -19.29 -10.67
N ARG A 374 17.08 -18.84 -11.38
CA ARG A 374 16.13 -19.73 -12.04
C ARG A 374 16.73 -20.25 -13.36
N ASP A 375 16.94 -21.55 -13.44
CA ASP A 375 17.43 -22.22 -14.66
C ASP A 375 16.31 -22.80 -15.54
N GLU A 376 15.17 -23.17 -14.94
CA GLU A 376 14.08 -23.84 -15.65
C GLU A 376 13.26 -22.85 -16.50
N PRO A 377 13.14 -23.05 -17.83
CA PRO A 377 12.27 -22.24 -18.67
C PRO A 377 10.79 -22.57 -18.41
N GLY A 378 9.89 -21.70 -18.91
CA GLY A 378 8.45 -21.96 -18.92
C GLY A 378 7.66 -21.20 -17.86
N ALA A 379 6.42 -21.63 -17.65
CA ALA A 379 5.49 -20.97 -16.73
C ALA A 379 5.83 -21.27 -15.26
N LEU A 380 5.65 -20.28 -14.40
CA LEU A 380 5.84 -20.39 -12.95
C LEU A 380 4.88 -19.47 -12.19
N TRP A 381 4.54 -19.88 -10.97
CA TRP A 381 3.79 -19.03 -10.06
C TRP A 381 4.73 -18.04 -9.38
N ILE A 382 4.43 -16.75 -9.50
CA ILE A 382 5.13 -15.67 -8.81
C ILE A 382 4.15 -14.80 -8.03
N THR A 383 4.68 -14.00 -7.13
CA THR A 383 3.90 -12.99 -6.40
C THR A 383 3.68 -11.73 -7.23
N ASP A 384 2.69 -10.92 -6.84
CA ASP A 384 2.48 -9.61 -7.44
C ASP A 384 3.73 -8.73 -7.32
N ALA A 385 4.48 -8.77 -6.20
CA ALA A 385 5.73 -8.03 -6.04
C ALA A 385 6.77 -8.33 -7.15
N THR A 386 6.94 -9.60 -7.53
CA THR A 386 7.82 -10.01 -8.63
C THR A 386 7.24 -9.60 -9.99
N LEU A 387 5.92 -9.74 -10.19
CA LEU A 387 5.27 -9.31 -11.43
C LEU A 387 5.42 -7.79 -11.65
N ARG A 388 5.27 -6.99 -10.58
CA ARG A 388 5.50 -5.54 -10.61
C ARG A 388 6.92 -5.20 -11.06
N LEU A 389 7.91 -5.96 -10.60
CA LEU A 389 9.30 -5.78 -11.00
C LEU A 389 9.48 -6.09 -12.49
N LEU A 390 9.00 -7.25 -12.95
CA LEU A 390 9.12 -7.65 -14.36
C LEU A 390 8.48 -6.63 -15.31
N LEU A 391 7.26 -6.18 -15.01
CA LEU A 391 6.54 -5.18 -15.80
C LEU A 391 7.23 -3.81 -15.80
N ARG A 392 7.92 -3.47 -14.71
CA ARG A 392 8.71 -2.24 -14.64
C ARG A 392 9.97 -2.32 -15.49
N LEU A 393 10.66 -3.46 -15.45
CA LEU A 393 11.87 -3.69 -16.22
C LEU A 393 11.58 -3.80 -17.72
N SER A 394 10.37 -4.21 -18.11
CA SER A 394 9.91 -4.18 -19.50
C SER A 394 9.41 -2.83 -19.97
N GLY A 395 9.14 -1.91 -19.04
CA GLY A 395 8.73 -0.55 -19.35
C GLY A 395 9.83 0.27 -20.04
N PRO A 396 9.45 1.36 -20.73
CA PRO A 396 10.37 2.15 -21.58
C PRO A 396 11.51 2.81 -20.80
N LYS A 397 11.35 3.00 -19.49
CA LYS A 397 12.40 3.55 -18.61
C LYS A 397 13.61 2.61 -18.51
N TRP A 398 13.39 1.30 -18.56
CA TRP A 398 14.42 0.29 -18.34
C TRP A 398 14.72 -0.51 -19.60
N GLY A 399 13.69 -1.03 -20.28
CA GLY A 399 13.86 -1.81 -21.51
C GLY A 399 14.76 -3.04 -21.38
N LEU A 400 14.87 -3.62 -20.17
CA LEU A 400 15.78 -4.74 -19.86
C LEU A 400 15.17 -6.11 -20.16
N THR A 401 13.87 -6.19 -20.42
CA THR A 401 13.20 -7.44 -20.80
C THR A 401 11.88 -7.16 -21.50
N GLN A 402 11.24 -8.18 -22.07
CA GLN A 402 9.87 -8.05 -22.55
C GLN A 402 8.87 -8.29 -21.42
N ALA A 403 7.64 -7.81 -21.57
CA ALA A 403 6.60 -8.06 -20.59
C ALA A 403 6.33 -9.57 -20.48
N PRO A 404 6.18 -10.13 -19.26
CA PRO A 404 5.83 -11.52 -19.09
C PRO A 404 4.40 -11.80 -19.59
N THR A 405 4.17 -12.99 -20.13
CA THR A 405 2.82 -13.45 -20.45
C THR A 405 2.14 -13.92 -19.17
N VAL A 406 1.01 -13.30 -18.80
CA VAL A 406 0.21 -13.70 -17.64
C VAL A 406 -0.89 -14.66 -18.10
N HIS A 407 -0.91 -15.86 -17.52
CA HIS A 407 -1.85 -16.93 -17.89
C HIS A 407 -3.08 -16.95 -17.00
N GLU A 408 -2.88 -16.81 -15.70
CA GLU A 408 -3.94 -16.77 -14.70
C GLU A 408 -3.44 -16.12 -13.41
N SER A 409 -4.37 -15.70 -12.57
CA SER A 409 -4.06 -14.99 -11.34
C SER A 409 -5.06 -15.32 -10.23
N TRP A 410 -4.56 -15.40 -9.00
CA TRP A 410 -5.36 -15.42 -7.78
C TRP A 410 -5.10 -14.12 -7.03
N THR A 411 -6.03 -13.16 -7.12
CA THR A 411 -5.83 -11.82 -6.57
C THR A 411 -7.07 -11.28 -5.88
N SER A 412 -6.89 -10.31 -4.99
CA SER A 412 -7.99 -9.53 -4.43
C SER A 412 -7.65 -8.05 -4.42
N GLY A 413 -8.63 -7.21 -4.03
CA GLY A 413 -8.34 -5.82 -3.71
C GLY A 413 -7.21 -5.74 -2.69
N ALA A 414 -6.27 -4.82 -2.90
CA ALA A 414 -5.03 -4.75 -2.14
C ALA A 414 -4.73 -3.33 -1.67
N THR A 415 -3.82 -3.22 -0.70
CA THR A 415 -3.31 -1.93 -0.24
C THR A 415 -1.84 -2.04 0.17
N GLU A 416 -1.03 -1.05 -0.22
CA GLU A 416 0.36 -0.92 0.20
C GLU A 416 0.50 -0.44 1.65
N ASN A 417 -0.56 0.17 2.18
CA ASN A 417 -0.54 0.82 3.49
C ASN A 417 -0.89 -0.15 4.64
N PHE A 418 -1.09 -1.43 4.34
CA PHE A 418 -1.62 -2.39 5.30
C PHE A 418 -0.74 -2.55 6.55
N LEU A 419 0.58 -2.63 6.35
CA LEU A 419 1.58 -2.76 7.41
C LEU A 419 2.32 -1.45 7.70
N ASP A 420 1.92 -0.32 7.09
CA ASP A 420 2.74 0.89 7.09
C ASP A 420 2.84 1.56 8.47
N ALA A 421 1.80 1.46 9.30
CA ALA A 421 1.83 1.96 10.68
C ALA A 421 2.83 1.18 11.56
N LEU A 422 2.71 -0.15 11.59
CA LEU A 422 3.67 -1.04 12.25
C LEU A 422 5.09 -0.82 11.72
N ARG A 423 5.24 -0.75 10.39
CA ARG A 423 6.53 -0.49 9.74
C ARG A 423 7.13 0.83 10.25
N LYS A 424 6.38 1.93 10.25
CA LYS A 424 6.85 3.24 10.73
C LYS A 424 7.29 3.19 12.19
N LEU A 425 6.52 2.53 13.05
CA LEU A 425 6.87 2.34 14.46
C LEU A 425 8.20 1.61 14.61
N LEU A 426 8.38 0.47 13.92
CA LEU A 426 9.62 -0.31 13.99
C LEU A 426 10.81 0.42 13.36
N VAL A 427 10.59 1.24 12.31
CA VAL A 427 11.62 2.12 11.75
C VAL A 427 12.04 3.18 12.77
N ALA A 428 11.09 3.79 13.49
CA ALA A 428 11.38 4.76 14.53
C ALA A 428 12.18 4.12 15.68
N ALA A 429 11.73 2.97 16.18
CA ALA A 429 12.40 2.23 17.27
C ALA A 429 13.84 1.85 16.88
N ARG A 430 14.03 1.35 15.67
CA ARG A 430 15.36 1.02 15.14
C ARG A 430 16.25 2.25 15.01
N SER A 431 15.70 3.37 14.55
CA SER A 431 16.47 4.62 14.38
C SER A 431 16.91 5.18 15.73
N GLU A 432 16.04 5.10 16.73
CA GLU A 432 16.35 5.44 18.11
C GLU A 432 17.46 4.56 18.69
N ALA A 433 17.35 3.24 18.53
CA ALA A 433 18.36 2.29 18.98
C ALA A 433 19.75 2.59 18.39
N ILE A 434 19.81 2.88 17.09
CA ILE A 434 21.06 3.24 16.41
C ILE A 434 21.64 4.55 16.96
N LYS A 435 20.79 5.57 17.17
CA LYS A 435 21.21 6.87 17.69
C LYS A 435 21.72 6.76 19.14
N ALA A 436 21.09 5.91 19.94
CA ALA A 436 21.46 5.67 21.33
C ALA A 436 22.66 4.71 21.49
N GLY A 437 23.00 3.93 20.46
CA GLY A 437 23.96 2.83 20.60
C GLY A 437 23.41 1.65 21.39
N ASP A 438 22.09 1.49 21.46
CA ASP A 438 21.40 0.45 22.22
C ASP A 438 21.32 -0.85 21.40
N THR A 439 22.17 -1.80 21.74
CA THR A 439 22.26 -3.10 21.05
C THR A 439 21.06 -4.00 21.36
N LEU A 440 20.54 -3.98 22.59
CA LEU A 440 19.40 -4.81 22.99
C LEU A 440 18.15 -4.40 22.22
N LEU A 441 17.83 -3.10 22.22
CA LEU A 441 16.70 -2.57 21.46
C LEU A 441 16.86 -2.84 19.96
N LEU A 442 18.06 -2.66 19.42
CA LEU A 442 18.32 -2.88 18.00
C LEU A 442 18.09 -4.33 17.57
N GLU A 443 18.65 -5.30 18.28
CA GLU A 443 18.48 -6.72 17.96
C GLU A 443 17.08 -7.24 18.28
N TYR A 444 16.41 -6.69 19.31
CA TYR A 444 15.01 -7.00 19.61
C TYR A 444 14.06 -6.52 18.51
N VAL A 445 14.18 -5.26 18.06
CA VAL A 445 13.38 -4.74 16.94
C VAL A 445 13.67 -5.53 15.66
N LYS A 446 14.93 -5.95 15.44
CA LYS A 446 15.31 -6.83 14.34
C LYS A 446 14.64 -8.20 14.41
N ALA A 447 14.58 -8.79 15.60
CA ALA A 447 13.88 -10.05 15.82
C ALA A 447 12.37 -9.90 15.56
N MET A 448 11.75 -8.78 15.96
CA MET A 448 10.33 -8.52 15.71
C MET A 448 9.99 -8.59 14.22
N TYR A 449 10.56 -7.74 13.37
CA TYR A 449 10.17 -7.74 11.96
C TYR A 449 10.61 -9.01 11.21
N SER A 450 11.76 -9.60 11.57
CA SER A 450 12.26 -10.78 10.86
C SER A 450 11.41 -12.00 11.16
N LYS A 451 11.08 -12.24 12.44
CA LYS A 451 10.25 -13.38 12.83
C LYS A 451 8.78 -13.19 12.46
N PHE A 452 8.24 -11.98 12.61
CA PHE A 452 6.86 -11.65 12.23
C PHE A 452 6.54 -12.14 10.82
N VAL A 453 7.37 -11.78 9.83
CA VAL A 453 7.20 -12.20 8.43
C VAL A 453 7.28 -13.71 8.28
N SER A 454 8.32 -14.35 8.82
CA SER A 454 8.50 -15.82 8.72
C SER A 454 7.38 -16.62 9.38
N THR A 455 6.70 -16.04 10.37
CA THR A 455 5.64 -16.71 11.11
C THR A 455 4.25 -16.50 10.52
N MET A 456 4.08 -15.65 9.49
CA MET A 456 2.79 -15.51 8.80
C MET A 456 2.44 -16.73 7.93
N GLY A 457 3.41 -17.58 7.57
CA GLY A 457 3.12 -18.82 6.83
C GLY A 457 2.44 -19.88 7.70
N GLU A 458 2.61 -21.15 7.34
CA GLU A 458 2.08 -22.31 8.09
C GLU A 458 2.89 -22.64 9.37
N SER A 459 3.48 -21.64 10.04
CA SER A 459 4.33 -21.86 11.21
C SER A 459 3.52 -22.29 12.44
N GLN A 460 4.04 -23.26 13.20
CA GLN A 460 3.41 -23.69 14.46
C GLN A 460 3.56 -22.66 15.60
N HIS A 461 4.45 -21.68 15.44
CA HIS A 461 4.79 -20.70 16.50
C HIS A 461 3.84 -19.51 16.55
N ASN A 462 3.25 -19.12 15.42
CA ASN A 462 2.22 -18.10 15.37
C ASN A 462 0.88 -18.76 15.05
N ARG A 463 -0.04 -18.70 16.01
CA ARG A 463 -1.42 -19.22 15.90
C ARG A 463 -2.45 -18.10 15.86
N GLU A 464 -2.01 -16.87 15.61
CA GLU A 464 -2.90 -15.71 15.53
C GLU A 464 -3.24 -15.40 14.08
N MET A 465 -2.35 -15.73 13.13
CA MET A 465 -2.56 -15.47 11.70
C MET A 465 -1.82 -16.46 10.80
N VAL A 466 -2.48 -16.92 9.74
CA VAL A 466 -1.90 -17.77 8.66
C VAL A 466 -2.21 -17.14 7.30
N ARG A 467 -1.23 -16.42 6.76
CA ARG A 467 -1.23 -15.67 5.50
C ARG A 467 0.04 -15.94 4.68
N PRO A 468 0.21 -17.17 4.12
CA PRO A 468 1.35 -17.47 3.24
C PRO A 468 1.38 -16.58 2.00
N ASP A 469 0.22 -16.11 1.51
CA ASP A 469 0.13 -15.11 0.44
C ASP A 469 0.81 -13.77 0.78
N TRP A 470 0.72 -13.32 2.04
CA TRP A 470 1.43 -12.13 2.51
C TRP A 470 2.92 -12.40 2.70
N MET A 471 3.26 -13.53 3.32
CA MET A 471 4.66 -13.95 3.51
C MET A 471 5.42 -13.95 2.19
N HIS A 472 4.90 -14.66 1.18
CA HIS A 472 5.54 -14.74 -0.14
C HIS A 472 5.68 -13.36 -0.79
N ASN A 473 4.66 -12.50 -0.71
CA ASN A 473 4.73 -11.14 -1.26
C ASN A 473 5.79 -10.29 -0.56
N ILE A 474 5.92 -10.36 0.77
CA ILE A 474 6.93 -9.62 1.53
C ILE A 474 8.34 -10.13 1.20
N HIS A 475 8.55 -11.45 1.13
CA HIS A 475 9.83 -12.04 0.74
C HIS A 475 10.25 -11.60 -0.68
N SER A 476 9.33 -11.73 -1.63
CA SER A 476 9.55 -11.32 -3.02
C SER A 476 9.80 -9.82 -3.13
N GLN A 477 9.11 -9.00 -2.33
CA GLN A 477 9.35 -7.56 -2.26
C GLN A 477 10.77 -7.24 -1.76
N ALA A 478 11.26 -7.93 -0.73
CA ALA A 478 12.62 -7.74 -0.23
C ALA A 478 13.66 -7.99 -1.33
N TYR A 479 13.49 -9.08 -2.07
CA TYR A 479 14.32 -9.40 -3.22
C TYR A 479 14.20 -8.36 -4.34
N ALA A 480 12.97 -7.97 -4.70
CA ALA A 480 12.75 -6.99 -5.74
C ALA A 480 13.46 -5.66 -5.41
N LEU A 481 13.36 -5.20 -4.16
CA LEU A 481 14.05 -4.00 -3.67
C LEU A 481 15.58 -4.14 -3.84
N HIS A 482 16.13 -5.33 -3.57
CA HIS A 482 17.55 -5.62 -3.71
C HIS A 482 18.02 -5.61 -5.18
N CYS A 483 17.31 -6.30 -6.07
CA CYS A 483 17.54 -6.21 -7.52
C CYS A 483 17.43 -4.77 -8.03
N GLY A 484 16.44 -4.02 -7.55
CA GLY A 484 16.28 -2.61 -7.90
C GLY A 484 17.52 -1.78 -7.58
N ARG A 485 18.18 -2.03 -6.44
CA ARG A 485 19.45 -1.35 -6.10
C ARG A 485 20.55 -1.72 -7.07
N ALA A 486 20.67 -2.98 -7.48
CA ALA A 486 21.63 -3.39 -8.49
C ALA A 486 21.42 -2.67 -9.83
N TYR A 487 20.18 -2.60 -10.31
CA TYR A 487 19.87 -1.88 -11.56
C TYR A 487 20.12 -0.37 -11.45
N LYS A 488 19.85 0.22 -10.27
CA LYS A 488 20.20 1.62 -10.00
C LYS A 488 21.71 1.86 -10.02
N ALA A 489 22.49 0.95 -9.41
CA ALA A 489 23.95 1.02 -9.44
C ALA A 489 24.47 0.98 -10.88
N HIS A 490 23.94 0.05 -11.68
CA HIS A 490 24.29 -0.07 -13.09
C HIS A 490 23.92 1.17 -13.92
N GLN A 491 22.70 1.70 -13.73
CA GLN A 491 22.26 2.92 -14.42
C GLN A 491 23.14 4.14 -14.09
N ALA A 492 23.71 4.17 -12.88
CA ALA A 492 24.65 5.20 -12.45
C ALA A 492 26.11 4.93 -12.88
N GLY A 493 26.36 3.89 -13.67
CA GLY A 493 27.68 3.56 -14.22
C GLY A 493 28.56 2.68 -13.33
N LEU A 494 28.03 2.12 -12.24
CA LEU A 494 28.76 1.14 -11.43
C LEU A 494 28.64 -0.26 -12.04
N ASP A 495 29.70 -1.05 -11.91
CA ASP A 495 29.68 -2.47 -12.24
C ASP A 495 29.03 -3.26 -11.11
N VAL A 496 27.97 -4.02 -11.41
CA VAL A 496 27.39 -4.98 -10.45
C VAL A 496 28.18 -6.28 -10.53
N VAL A 497 28.97 -6.56 -9.48
CA VAL A 497 29.87 -7.73 -9.43
C VAL A 497 29.16 -8.95 -8.85
N ALA A 498 28.33 -8.76 -7.84
CA ALA A 498 27.54 -9.84 -7.24
C ALA A 498 26.31 -9.30 -6.52
N LEU A 499 25.27 -10.12 -6.46
CA LEU A 499 24.07 -9.91 -5.64
C LEU A 499 23.82 -11.20 -4.85
N LYS A 500 24.10 -11.17 -3.55
CA LYS A 500 24.07 -12.35 -2.69
C LYS A 500 23.14 -12.11 -1.53
N ASN A 501 22.43 -13.15 -1.11
CA ASN A 501 21.50 -13.08 0.00
C ASN A 501 20.49 -11.92 -0.17
N THR A 502 19.61 -11.72 0.78
CA THR A 502 18.54 -10.71 0.64
C THR A 502 19.07 -9.27 0.72
N ASP A 503 20.34 -9.08 1.09
CA ASP A 503 20.90 -7.79 1.51
C ASP A 503 22.32 -7.47 1.02
N GLU A 504 23.05 -8.36 0.35
CA GLU A 504 24.44 -8.08 -0.06
C GLU A 504 24.55 -7.67 -1.54
N LEU A 505 25.09 -6.47 -1.79
CA LEU A 505 25.32 -5.91 -3.12
C LEU A 505 26.80 -5.58 -3.28
N HIS A 506 27.45 -6.15 -4.29
CA HIS A 506 28.88 -5.93 -4.55
C HIS A 506 29.04 -5.09 -5.80
N VAL A 507 29.70 -3.94 -5.68
CA VAL A 507 29.87 -2.97 -6.76
C VAL A 507 31.34 -2.61 -6.99
N ALA A 508 31.67 -2.29 -8.24
CA ALA A 508 32.98 -1.81 -8.67
C ALA A 508 32.83 -0.66 -9.68
N GLY A 509 33.96 -0.16 -10.20
CA GLY A 509 33.97 0.81 -11.30
C GLY A 509 33.67 2.26 -10.91
N GLY A 510 33.52 2.58 -9.62
CA GLY A 510 33.31 3.96 -9.16
C GLY A 510 33.03 4.07 -7.65
N ASP A 511 32.76 5.30 -7.20
CA ASP A 511 32.35 5.57 -5.81
C ASP A 511 30.85 5.36 -5.65
N TRP A 512 30.48 4.29 -4.93
CA TRP A 512 29.09 3.93 -4.69
C TRP A 512 28.30 4.99 -3.90
N ARG A 513 29.00 5.88 -3.17
CA ARG A 513 28.37 6.96 -2.40
C ARG A 513 27.73 8.04 -3.26
N GLN A 514 28.11 8.11 -4.54
CA GLN A 514 27.44 8.97 -5.52
C GLN A 514 26.03 8.45 -5.87
N VAL A 515 25.75 7.17 -5.60
CA VAL A 515 24.50 6.49 -5.93
C VAL A 515 23.64 6.22 -4.71
N PHE A 516 24.26 5.88 -3.58
CA PHE A 516 23.57 5.52 -2.34
C PHE A 516 24.09 6.34 -1.16
N THR A 517 23.18 6.69 -0.26
CA THR A 517 23.55 7.31 1.02
C THR A 517 24.21 6.27 1.92
N GLU A 518 25.39 6.60 2.44
CA GLU A 518 26.06 5.79 3.45
C GLU A 518 25.41 5.96 4.82
N GLY A 519 25.17 4.84 5.50
CA GLY A 519 24.70 4.85 6.88
C GLY A 519 23.99 3.57 7.29
N ARG A 520 23.26 3.64 8.40
CA ARG A 520 22.58 2.50 9.02
C ARG A 520 21.05 2.59 8.94
N GLY A 521 20.50 3.69 8.42
CA GLY A 521 19.07 3.88 8.17
C GLY A 521 18.51 2.91 7.14
N VAL A 522 17.20 2.75 7.11
CA VAL A 522 16.51 1.70 6.31
C VAL A 522 16.65 1.89 4.79
N SER A 523 16.89 3.12 4.32
CA SER A 523 17.19 3.42 2.92
C SER A 523 18.68 3.57 2.62
N GLU A 524 19.54 3.49 3.65
CA GLU A 524 20.98 3.68 3.55
C GLU A 524 21.69 2.34 3.39
N LEU A 525 22.92 2.37 2.88
CA LEU A 525 23.78 1.21 2.75
C LEU A 525 25.05 1.44 3.57
N LYS A 526 25.66 0.36 4.03
CA LYS A 526 26.95 0.39 4.71
C LYS A 526 27.90 -0.62 4.08
N ILE A 527 29.19 -0.41 4.25
CA ILE A 527 30.18 -1.43 3.89
C ILE A 527 29.97 -2.65 4.78
N LYS A 528 29.88 -3.83 4.16
CA LYS A 528 29.73 -5.10 4.85
C LYS A 528 30.94 -5.35 5.76
N GLN A 529 30.68 -5.60 7.04
CA GLN A 529 31.70 -5.95 8.02
C GLN A 529 31.74 -7.48 8.20
N GLY A 530 32.92 -8.05 8.42
CA GLY A 530 33.10 -9.46 8.76
C GLY A 530 34.38 -10.07 8.20
N ASP A 531 34.66 -11.31 8.59
CA ASP A 531 35.93 -11.99 8.26
C ASP A 531 35.90 -12.74 6.92
N SER A 532 34.78 -12.66 6.19
CA SER A 532 34.66 -13.34 4.90
C SER A 532 35.59 -12.70 3.86
N LYS A 533 36.14 -13.49 2.94
CA LYS A 533 37.01 -13.01 1.84
C LYS A 533 36.34 -11.99 0.91
N THR A 534 35.03 -11.82 1.00
CA THR A 534 34.24 -10.86 0.22
C THR A 534 33.53 -9.83 1.11
N ALA A 535 34.00 -9.63 2.35
CA ALA A 535 33.55 -8.52 3.20
C ALA A 535 34.46 -7.30 2.97
N GLY A 536 33.94 -6.11 3.28
CA GLY A 536 34.68 -4.87 3.10
C GLY A 536 34.99 -4.58 1.63
N GLU A 537 36.24 -4.25 1.38
CA GLU A 537 36.78 -4.02 0.05
C GLU A 537 37.72 -5.17 -0.31
N TYR A 538 37.59 -5.70 -1.53
CA TYR A 538 38.42 -6.80 -2.01
C TYR A 538 38.71 -6.67 -3.51
N LEU A 539 39.72 -7.41 -3.98
CA LEU A 539 40.16 -7.37 -5.37
C LEU A 539 39.66 -8.59 -6.15
N VAL A 540 39.18 -8.34 -7.37
CA VAL A 540 38.85 -9.36 -8.37
C VAL A 540 39.56 -9.03 -9.68
N GLY A 541 39.68 -10.00 -10.57
CA GLY A 541 40.12 -9.73 -11.94
C GLY A 541 38.96 -9.78 -12.93
N LYS A 542 39.11 -9.06 -14.04
CA LYS A 542 38.24 -9.23 -15.21
C LYS A 542 38.61 -10.53 -15.93
N VAL A 543 37.63 -11.39 -16.12
CA VAL A 543 37.77 -12.55 -16.99
C VAL A 543 37.40 -12.08 -18.39
N SER A 544 38.33 -12.21 -19.33
CA SER A 544 38.00 -11.99 -20.74
C SER A 544 36.93 -13.01 -21.11
N GLY A 545 35.76 -12.52 -21.55
CA GLY A 545 34.62 -13.35 -21.95
C GLY A 545 34.95 -14.27 -23.11
#